data_AF-A0A4Q5SMF5-F1
#
_entry.id   AF-A0A4Q5SMF5-F1
#
_cell.length_a   1.000
_cell.length_b   1.000
_cell.length_c   1.000
_cell.angle_alpha   90.00
_cell.angle_beta   90.00
_cell.angle_gamma   90.00
#
_symmetry.space_group_name_H-M   'P 1'
#
loop_
_entity.id
_entity.type
_entity.pdbx_description
1 polymer ?
#
loop_
_entity_poly.entity_id
_entity_poly.type
_entity_poly.pdbx_seq_one_letter_code
_entity_poly.pdbx_strand_id
1 'polypeptide(L)' 'MNILKFVAIGAVVAYGVNYLTKRDANGRSIVDDVLDKAPDLANNLKKYGEDALASVKAKV' A
#
# COMPACT_ATOMS: atom_id res chain seq x y z
N MET A 1 1.78 -15.25 -18.36
CA MET A 1 0.73 -14.21 -18.37
C MET A 1 0.87 -13.37 -17.10
N ASN A 2 1.30 -12.12 -17.20
CA ASN A 2 1.70 -11.31 -16.04
C ASN A 2 0.54 -10.96 -15.08
N ILE A 3 -0.72 -11.06 -15.53
CA ILE A 3 -1.93 -10.74 -14.74
C ILE A 3 -2.00 -11.52 -13.41
N LEU A 4 -1.66 -12.81 -13.40
CA LEU A 4 -1.74 -13.64 -12.19
C LEU A 4 -0.78 -13.16 -11.08
N LYS A 5 0.38 -12.61 -11.46
CA LYS A 5 1.34 -12.05 -10.51
C LYS A 5 0.80 -10.75 -9.89
N PHE A 6 0.19 -9.89 -10.69
CA PHE A 6 -0.45 -8.66 -10.19
C PHE A 6 -1.63 -8.97 -9.25
N VAL A 7 -2.45 -9.96 -9.59
CA VAL A 7 -3.55 -10.42 -8.73
C VAL A 7 -3.04 -10.99 -7.41
N ALA A 8 -1.98 -11.80 -7.44
CA ALA A 8 -1.36 -12.33 -6.22
C ALA A 8 -0.78 -11.22 -5.32
N ILE A 9 -0.08 -10.23 -5.91
CA ILE A 9 0.44 -9.08 -5.17
C ILE A 9 -0.70 -8.25 -4.58
N GLY A 10 -1.75 -7.98 -5.37
CA GLY A 10 -2.94 -7.27 -4.90
C GLY A 10 -3.65 -7.99 -3.75
N ALA A 11 -3.74 -9.32 -3.80
CA ALA A 11 -4.32 -10.13 -2.73
C ALA A 11 -3.51 -10.05 -1.42
N VAL A 12 -2.17 -10.14 -1.50
CA VAL A 12 -1.30 -10.02 -0.32
C VAL A 12 -1.39 -8.62 0.30
N VAL A 13 -1.38 -7.58 -0.52
CA VAL A 13 -1.52 -6.19 -0.04
C VAL A 13 -2.90 -5.97 0.59
N ALA A 14 -3.98 -6.41 -0.05
CA ALA A 14 -5.33 -6.28 0.49
C ALA A 14 -5.50 -7.06 1.80
N TYR A 15 -4.94 -8.26 1.90
CA TYR A 15 -4.97 -9.06 3.14
C TYR A 15 -4.13 -8.43 4.24
N GLY A 16 -2.93 -7.92 3.90
CA GLY A 16 -2.06 -7.22 4.83
C GLY A 16 -2.69 -5.93 5.36
N VAL A 17 -3.30 -5.13 4.48
CA VAL A 17 -4.06 -3.93 4.87
C VAL A 17 -5.23 -4.34 5.76
N ASN A 18 -6.07 -5.30 5.34
CA ASN A 18 -7.21 -5.76 6.15
C ASN A 18 -6.78 -6.22 7.55
N TYR A 19 -5.69 -6.98 7.63
CA TYR A 19 -5.12 -7.47 8.88
C TYR A 19 -4.57 -6.34 9.76
N LEU A 20 -3.92 -5.33 9.17
CA LEU A 20 -3.40 -4.18 9.90
C LEU A 20 -4.51 -3.18 10.28
N THR A 21 -5.57 -3.07 9.48
CA THR A 21 -6.76 -2.24 9.73
C THR A 21 -7.79 -2.92 10.64
N LYS A 22 -7.56 -4.18 11.02
CA LYS A 22 -8.40 -4.86 12.01
C LYS A 22 -8.29 -4.06 13.31
N ARG A 23 -9.35 -3.31 13.60
CA ARG A 23 -9.41 -2.38 14.74
C ARG A 23 -9.32 -3.19 16.03
N ASP A 24 -8.37 -2.84 16.88
CA ASP A 24 -8.33 -3.28 18.27
C ASP A 24 -9.48 -2.63 19.05
N ALA A 25 -9.79 -3.12 20.27
CA ALA A 25 -10.88 -2.68 21.14
C ALA A 25 -10.93 -1.16 21.40
N ASN A 26 -9.82 -0.45 21.14
CA ASN A 26 -9.66 0.99 21.27
C ASN A 26 -10.00 1.80 20.01
N GLY A 27 -10.45 1.16 18.92
CA GLY A 27 -10.95 1.83 17.71
C GLY A 27 -9.89 2.48 16.81
N ARG A 28 -8.60 2.39 17.16
CA ARG A 28 -7.45 2.86 16.37
C ARG A 28 -6.84 1.71 15.56
N SER A 29 -6.53 1.94 14.28
CA SER A 29 -5.82 0.96 13.45
C SER A 29 -4.31 1.09 13.65
N ILE A 30 -3.58 -0.01 13.71
CA ILE A 30 -2.11 -0.02 13.74
C ILE A 30 -1.56 0.67 12.47
N VAL A 31 -2.35 0.67 11.39
CA VAL A 31 -2.09 1.43 10.16
C VAL A 31 -2.00 2.93 10.40
N ASP A 32 -2.92 3.52 11.17
CA ASP A 32 -2.88 4.95 11.48
C ASP A 32 -1.63 5.28 12.32
N ASP A 33 -1.31 4.46 13.32
CA ASP A 33 -0.12 4.68 14.15
C ASP A 33 1.19 4.55 13.34
N VAL A 34 1.24 3.66 12.34
CA VAL A 34 2.41 3.50 11.45
C VAL A 34 2.49 4.63 10.42
N LEU A 35 1.36 5.06 9.85
CA LEU A 35 1.31 6.22 8.96
C LEU A 35 1.69 7.50 9.71
N ASP A 36 1.17 7.69 10.93
CA ASP A 36 1.45 8.85 11.78
C ASP A 36 2.89 8.85 12.31
N LYS A 37 3.47 7.69 12.63
CA LYS A 37 4.88 7.60 13.06
C LYS A 37 5.87 7.70 11.91
N ALA A 38 5.48 7.34 10.69
CA ALA A 38 6.38 7.33 9.55
C ALA A 38 5.77 8.05 8.33
N PRO A 39 5.53 9.37 8.43
CA PRO A 39 5.03 10.17 7.31
C PRO A 39 6.02 10.18 6.12
N ASP A 40 7.31 10.03 6.40
CA ASP A 40 8.35 9.89 5.37
C ASP A 40 8.19 8.61 4.54
N LEU A 41 7.74 7.50 5.15
CA LEU A 41 7.44 6.27 4.42
C LEU A 41 6.27 6.48 3.46
N ALA A 42 5.22 7.18 3.90
CA ALA A 42 4.08 7.52 3.04
C ALA A 42 4.49 8.46 1.88
N ASN A 43 5.30 9.48 2.15
CA ASN A 43 5.82 10.38 1.11
C ASN A 43 6.72 9.66 0.09
N ASN A 44 7.59 8.76 0.56
CA ASN A 44 8.47 7.99 -0.30
C ASN A 44 7.69 6.97 -1.14
N LEU A 45 6.69 6.29 -0.56
CA LEU A 45 5.75 5.42 -1.28
C LEU A 45 4.98 6.18 -2.34
N LYS A 46 4.52 7.40 -2.03
CA LYS A 46 3.78 8.25 -2.97
C LYS A 46 4.66 8.64 -4.17
N LYS A 47 5.89 9.08 -3.94
CA LYS A 47 6.86 9.38 -5.02
C LYS A 47 7.17 8.15 -5.87
N TYR A 48 7.42 7.00 -5.23
CA TYR A 48 7.64 5.74 -5.95
C TYR A 48 6.42 5.32 -6.78
N GLY A 49 5.22 5.51 -6.23
CA GLY A 49 3.97 5.28 -6.93
C GLY A 49 3.81 6.19 -8.14
N GLU A 50 4.08 7.49 -7.99
CA GLU A 50 4.06 8.45 -9.09
C GLU A 50 5.08 8.11 -10.18
N ASP A 51 6.31 7.74 -9.83
CA ASP A 51 7.35 7.32 -10.79
C ASP A 51 6.99 6.00 -11.49
N ALA A 52 6.47 5.02 -10.75
CA ALA A 52 5.99 3.77 -11.31
C ALA A 52 4.79 3.99 -12.25
N LEU A 53 3.87 4.88 -11.89
CA LEU A 53 2.70 5.19 -12.69
C LEU A 53 3.08 6.03 -13.91
N ALA A 54 4.03 6.96 -13.78
CA ALA A 54 4.60 7.72 -14.89
C ALA A 54 5.34 6.82 -15.88
N SER A 55 6.14 5.86 -15.40
CA SER A 55 6.85 4.90 -16.26
C SER A 55 5.92 3.90 -16.95
N VAL A 56 4.82 3.50 -16.30
CA VAL A 56 3.76 2.71 -16.95
C VAL A 56 3.00 3.56 -17.98
N LYS A 57 2.63 4.80 -17.64
CA LYS A 57 1.90 5.71 -18.53
C LYS A 57 2.73 6.17 -19.73
N ALA A 58 4.05 6.27 -19.60
CA ALA A 58 4.96 6.56 -20.71
C ALA A 58 5.18 5.34 -21.63
N LYS A 59 4.76 4.14 -21.21
CA LYS A 59 4.96 2.88 -21.92
C LYS A 59 3.67 2.30 -22.50
N VAL A 60 2.52 2.94 -22.24
CA VAL A 60 1.19 2.68 -22.80
C VAL A 60 0.90 3.73 -23.86
#